data_AF-A0A7C7C416-F1
#
_entry.id   AF-A0A7C7C416-F1
#
_cell.length_a   1.000
_cell.length_b   1.000
_cell.length_c   1.000
_cell.angle_alpha   90.00
_cell.angle_beta   90.00
_cell.angle_gamma   90.00
#
_symmetry.space_group_name_H-M   'P 1'
#
loop_
_entity.id
_entity.type
_entity.pdbx_description
1 polymer ?
#
loop_
_entity_poly.entity_id
_entity_poly.type
_entity_poly.pdbx_seq_one_letter_code
_entity_poly.pdbx_strand_id
1 'polypeptide(L)'
;MKSLLLTAGLFALSFATFGQCEEGETSVLFEITTDNWGYEIYWELTPAGEACGGSETVAWGGNYSVGCNGSNAGGGYGNNTTINEGPWCLTNGETYTILSRDSYGDGGAGFTVNIASFPMFEFQATSSSETFFFEVNTPPEVDGELHEIHTPSTVYIGAIAISGEVKNLGSTTIQSMNVNYSIDGETMGSTTLSGLNIAPFTSHEYSHPANWYPSSVGDYELALWVTNINESWFDSVPSNDMASKAISVIQSIPDITPSYYSNGNTFSYDVIVNSSDQVMKPMDIDFQLNGDLWVINLGTENSGGSTVRVGNPGTENQTDLWQQDASAGHFMSLPSGIAMGNEDSFATCPSVYDANHDGGEPFTGPSLWSNDPDVYAQPSGGNGSHLDMLHESPLSLGIAFE
;
A
#
# COMPACT_ATOMS: atom_id res chain seq x y z
N MET A 1 -80.61 -16.59 -19.91
CA MET A 1 -80.41 -17.09 -18.53
C MET A 1 -79.84 -18.50 -18.58
N LYS A 2 -78.51 -18.62 -18.55
CA LYS A 2 -77.81 -19.88 -18.26
C LYS A 2 -76.66 -19.52 -17.31
N SER A 3 -76.74 -20.12 -16.13
CA SER A 3 -75.82 -19.97 -15.00
C SER A 3 -74.44 -20.53 -15.37
N LEU A 4 -73.38 -19.73 -15.20
CA LEU A 4 -72.00 -20.22 -15.15
C LEU A 4 -71.56 -20.17 -13.68
N LEU A 5 -71.39 -21.35 -13.09
CA LEU A 5 -70.66 -21.53 -11.83
C LEU A 5 -69.16 -21.41 -12.14
N LEU A 6 -68.49 -20.40 -11.59
CA LEU A 6 -67.04 -20.26 -11.64
C LEU A 6 -66.46 -20.77 -10.33
N THR A 7 -65.83 -21.94 -10.37
CA THR A 7 -65.12 -22.52 -9.24
C THR A 7 -63.77 -21.81 -9.10
N ALA A 8 -63.59 -21.04 -8.02
CA ALA A 8 -62.29 -20.45 -7.68
C ALA A 8 -61.38 -21.54 -7.09
N GLY A 9 -60.38 -21.99 -7.87
CA GLY A 9 -59.30 -22.84 -7.38
C GLY A 9 -58.26 -21.99 -6.67
N LEU A 10 -58.09 -22.22 -5.37
CA LEU A 10 -57.03 -21.64 -4.55
C LEU A 10 -55.70 -22.30 -4.95
N PHE A 11 -54.89 -21.63 -5.78
CA PHE A 11 -53.54 -22.06 -6.10
C PHE A 11 -52.61 -21.55 -4.99
N ALA A 12 -52.25 -22.41 -4.05
CA ALA A 12 -51.17 -22.14 -3.11
C ALA A 12 -49.85 -22.19 -3.89
N LEU A 13 -49.31 -21.02 -4.24
CA LEU A 13 -47.92 -20.91 -4.66
C LEU A 13 -47.04 -21.17 -3.43
N SER A 14 -46.33 -22.29 -3.42
CA SER A 14 -45.23 -22.51 -2.49
C SER A 14 -44.08 -21.60 -2.88
N PHE A 15 -43.90 -20.51 -2.15
CA PHE A 15 -42.63 -19.80 -2.12
C PHE A 15 -41.61 -20.73 -1.47
N ALA A 16 -40.59 -21.13 -2.21
CA ALA A 16 -39.40 -21.69 -1.60
C ALA A 16 -38.76 -20.58 -0.77
N THR A 17 -38.92 -20.65 0.55
CA THR A 17 -38.15 -19.86 1.49
C THR A 17 -36.70 -20.34 1.38
N PHE A 18 -35.80 -19.52 0.82
CA PHE A 18 -34.39 -19.63 1.21
C PHE A 18 -34.39 -19.38 2.72
N GLY A 19 -34.05 -20.40 3.51
CA GLY A 19 -34.06 -20.27 4.96
C GLY A 19 -33.10 -19.14 5.34
N GLN A 20 -33.66 -18.02 5.81
CA GLN A 20 -32.89 -17.04 6.56
C GLN A 20 -32.47 -17.71 7.87
N CYS A 21 -31.27 -17.38 8.36
CA CYS A 21 -30.84 -17.82 9.68
C CYS A 21 -31.88 -17.40 10.74
N GLU A 22 -31.98 -18.17 11.82
CA GLU A 22 -32.95 -17.86 12.86
C GLU A 22 -32.59 -16.56 13.58
N GLU A 23 -33.53 -16.01 14.35
CA GLU A 23 -33.25 -14.84 15.16
C GLU A 23 -32.08 -15.13 16.12
N GLY A 24 -31.05 -14.28 16.09
CA GLY A 24 -29.82 -14.49 16.87
C GLY A 24 -28.70 -15.22 16.12
N GLU A 25 -28.89 -15.55 14.84
CA GLU A 25 -27.87 -16.14 13.98
C GLU A 25 -27.60 -15.30 12.72
N THR A 26 -26.39 -15.40 12.19
CA THR A 26 -25.99 -14.76 10.93
C THR A 26 -25.38 -15.78 9.98
N SER A 27 -25.68 -15.61 8.70
CA SER A 27 -25.09 -16.43 7.62
C SER A 27 -23.60 -16.13 7.49
N VAL A 28 -22.78 -17.17 7.61
CA VAL A 28 -21.32 -17.14 7.40
C VAL A 28 -20.94 -18.03 6.24
N LEU A 29 -20.16 -17.50 5.31
CA LEU A 29 -19.64 -18.21 4.13
C LEU A 29 -18.14 -18.01 4.04
N PHE A 30 -17.40 -19.04 3.68
CA PHE A 30 -15.97 -18.91 3.39
C PHE A 30 -15.75 -18.88 1.89
N GLU A 31 -14.97 -17.90 1.43
CA GLU A 31 -14.27 -17.99 0.15
C GLU A 31 -12.83 -18.42 0.45
N ILE A 32 -12.46 -19.61 0.01
CA ILE A 32 -11.19 -20.25 0.31
C ILE A 32 -10.33 -20.24 -0.94
N THR A 33 -9.13 -19.70 -0.86
CA THR A 33 -8.15 -19.78 -1.94
C THR A 33 -7.12 -20.86 -1.66
N THR A 34 -6.66 -21.51 -2.72
CA THR A 34 -5.58 -22.50 -2.67
C THR A 34 -4.42 -22.06 -3.54
N ASP A 35 -3.22 -22.51 -3.19
CA ASP A 35 -2.00 -22.29 -3.94
C ASP A 35 -1.73 -23.44 -4.95
N ASN A 36 -0.46 -23.62 -5.32
CA ASN A 36 -0.01 -24.67 -6.22
C ASN A 36 -0.31 -26.10 -5.75
N TRP A 37 -0.70 -26.32 -4.50
CA TRP A 37 -0.89 -27.64 -3.90
C TRP A 37 -2.20 -27.81 -3.12
N GLY A 38 -3.27 -27.12 -3.51
CA GLY A 38 -4.56 -27.14 -2.79
C GLY A 38 -5.17 -28.50 -2.37
N TYR A 39 -4.74 -29.61 -2.95
CA TYR A 39 -5.09 -30.97 -2.53
C TYR A 39 -4.58 -31.34 -1.14
N GLU A 40 -3.69 -30.55 -0.56
CA GLU A 40 -3.11 -30.82 0.75
C GLU A 40 -3.78 -30.10 1.92
N ILE A 41 -4.72 -29.22 1.61
CA ILE A 41 -5.38 -28.38 2.59
C ILE A 41 -6.52 -29.17 3.23
N TYR A 42 -6.61 -29.11 4.55
CA TYR A 42 -7.77 -29.52 5.33
C TYR A 42 -8.12 -28.43 6.32
N TRP A 43 -9.40 -28.21 6.57
CA TRP A 43 -9.83 -27.23 7.57
C TRP A 43 -11.07 -27.69 8.32
N GLU A 44 -11.21 -27.22 9.57
CA GLU A 44 -12.45 -27.33 10.35
C GLU A 44 -12.91 -25.95 10.83
N LEU A 45 -14.23 -25.72 10.76
CA LEU A 45 -14.93 -24.64 11.45
C LEU A 45 -15.52 -25.19 12.74
N THR A 46 -15.14 -24.59 13.87
CA THR A 46 -15.52 -25.04 15.21
C THR A 46 -15.86 -23.84 16.11
N PRO A 47 -16.65 -24.01 17.19
CA PRO A 47 -16.71 -23.02 18.26
C PRO A 47 -15.32 -22.79 18.88
N ALA A 48 -15.02 -21.57 19.33
CA ALA A 48 -13.72 -21.27 19.90
C ALA A 48 -13.37 -22.17 21.09
N GLY A 49 -12.17 -22.75 21.05
CA GLY A 49 -11.65 -23.64 22.09
C GLY A 49 -11.86 -25.13 21.84
N GLU A 50 -12.62 -25.50 20.81
CA GLU A 50 -12.73 -26.89 20.37
C GLU A 50 -11.46 -27.33 19.61
N ALA A 51 -10.99 -28.54 19.88
CA ALA A 51 -9.83 -29.10 19.19
C ALA A 51 -10.24 -29.70 17.83
N CYS A 52 -9.28 -29.82 16.90
CA CYS A 52 -9.52 -30.45 15.61
C CYS A 52 -9.98 -31.90 15.78
N GLY A 53 -11.06 -32.28 15.09
CA GLY A 53 -11.71 -33.58 15.21
C GLY A 53 -12.67 -33.65 16.40
N GLY A 54 -13.03 -32.49 16.94
CA GLY A 54 -13.96 -32.31 18.04
C GLY A 54 -15.39 -32.75 17.73
N SER A 55 -16.22 -32.89 18.78
CA SER A 55 -17.63 -33.27 18.60
C SER A 55 -18.51 -32.11 18.18
N GLU A 56 -18.06 -30.88 18.43
CA GLU A 56 -18.78 -29.65 18.12
C GLU A 56 -18.36 -29.04 16.76
N THR A 57 -17.63 -29.79 15.92
CA THR A 57 -17.24 -29.33 14.59
C THR A 57 -18.48 -29.01 13.74
N VAL A 58 -18.59 -27.74 13.33
CA VAL A 58 -19.71 -27.22 12.56
C VAL A 58 -19.60 -27.66 11.10
N ALA A 59 -18.41 -27.52 10.54
CA ALA A 59 -18.11 -27.88 9.16
C ALA A 59 -16.63 -28.21 8.99
N TRP A 60 -16.30 -28.90 7.90
CA TRP A 60 -14.93 -29.16 7.50
C TRP A 60 -14.86 -29.27 5.98
N GLY A 61 -13.67 -29.06 5.42
CA GLY A 61 -13.46 -29.14 3.97
C GLY A 61 -12.03 -29.48 3.59
N GLY A 62 -11.78 -29.49 2.29
CA GLY A 62 -10.50 -29.89 1.70
C GLY A 62 -10.30 -31.41 1.66
N ASN A 63 -9.10 -31.87 2.02
CA ASN A 63 -8.72 -33.27 1.94
C ASN A 63 -8.89 -33.98 3.29
N TYR A 64 -9.96 -34.76 3.42
CA TYR A 64 -10.24 -35.58 4.61
C TYR A 64 -9.08 -36.52 5.00
N SER A 65 -8.27 -36.96 4.04
CA SER A 65 -7.15 -37.86 4.31
C SER A 65 -5.96 -37.14 4.95
N VAL A 66 -5.85 -35.81 4.76
CA VAL A 66 -4.95 -34.95 5.54
C VAL A 66 -5.48 -34.89 6.96
N GLY A 67 -6.73 -34.45 7.09
CA GLY A 67 -7.44 -34.37 8.35
C GLY A 67 -6.67 -33.60 9.44
N CYS A 68 -7.09 -33.76 10.68
CA CYS A 68 -6.48 -33.09 11.82
C CYS A 68 -5.01 -33.47 12.11
N ASN A 69 -4.56 -34.61 11.55
CA ASN A 69 -3.21 -35.13 11.75
C ASN A 69 -2.22 -34.65 10.68
N GLY A 70 -2.65 -33.89 9.67
CA GLY A 70 -1.77 -33.37 8.62
C GLY A 70 -1.12 -34.46 7.77
N SER A 71 -1.82 -35.55 7.48
CA SER A 71 -1.23 -36.70 6.76
C SER A 71 -1.13 -36.47 5.24
N ASN A 72 -0.01 -36.84 4.63
CA ASN A 72 0.13 -36.69 3.18
C ASN A 72 -0.80 -37.65 2.42
N ALA A 73 -1.68 -37.09 1.58
CA ALA A 73 -2.60 -37.87 0.77
C ALA A 73 -3.06 -37.08 -0.47
N GLY A 74 -3.38 -37.79 -1.56
CA GLY A 74 -3.98 -37.17 -2.75
C GLY A 74 -5.52 -37.08 -2.66
N GLY A 75 -6.11 -36.05 -3.27
CA GLY A 75 -7.55 -35.74 -3.21
C GLY A 75 -7.80 -34.33 -2.63
N GLY A 76 -9.05 -33.90 -2.43
CA GLY A 76 -9.34 -32.57 -1.88
C GLY A 76 -9.51 -31.49 -2.95
N TYR A 77 -9.16 -30.24 -2.61
CA TYR A 77 -9.36 -29.09 -3.50
C TYR A 77 -8.38 -29.08 -4.67
N GLY A 78 -8.74 -28.35 -5.72
CA GLY A 78 -7.86 -28.12 -6.86
C GLY A 78 -6.77 -27.10 -6.53
N ASN A 79 -5.72 -27.08 -7.34
CA ASN A 79 -4.64 -26.11 -7.23
C ASN A 79 -5.07 -24.76 -7.81
N ASN A 80 -4.63 -23.66 -7.21
CA ASN A 80 -4.84 -22.28 -7.67
C ASN A 80 -6.32 -22.00 -7.92
N THR A 81 -7.18 -22.37 -6.97
CA THR A 81 -8.62 -22.28 -7.11
C THR A 81 -9.27 -21.53 -5.95
N THR A 82 -10.48 -21.07 -6.19
CA THR A 82 -11.32 -20.39 -5.20
C THR A 82 -12.55 -21.25 -4.95
N ILE A 83 -12.79 -21.63 -3.70
CA ILE A 83 -13.89 -22.49 -3.25
C ILE A 83 -14.81 -21.71 -2.33
N ASN A 84 -16.12 -21.80 -2.56
CA ASN A 84 -17.12 -21.25 -1.65
C ASN A 84 -17.72 -22.35 -0.78
N GLU A 85 -17.67 -22.17 0.54
CA GLU A 85 -18.15 -23.14 1.53
C GLU A 85 -19.17 -22.48 2.48
N GLY A 86 -20.20 -23.24 2.85
CA GLY A 86 -21.38 -22.74 3.56
C GLY A 86 -22.57 -22.44 2.62
N PRO A 87 -23.48 -21.53 2.98
CA PRO A 87 -23.49 -20.74 4.22
C PRO A 87 -23.86 -21.58 5.44
N TRP A 88 -23.31 -21.22 6.60
CA TRP A 88 -23.71 -21.73 7.90
C TRP A 88 -24.39 -20.62 8.70
N CYS A 89 -25.44 -20.95 9.44
CA CYS A 89 -26.02 -20.03 10.41
C CYS A 89 -25.27 -20.19 11.72
N LEU A 90 -24.49 -19.16 12.08
CA LEU A 90 -23.69 -19.14 13.30
C LEU A 90 -24.27 -18.14 14.29
N THR A 91 -24.14 -18.40 15.59
CA THR A 91 -24.71 -17.58 16.66
C THR A 91 -24.01 -16.22 16.73
N ASN A 92 -24.79 -15.14 16.78
CA ASN A 92 -24.27 -13.77 16.85
C ASN A 92 -23.52 -13.51 18.17
N GLY A 93 -22.39 -12.79 18.09
CA GLY A 93 -21.53 -12.46 19.22
C GLY A 93 -20.68 -13.62 19.74
N GLU A 94 -20.82 -14.82 19.18
CA GLU A 94 -19.97 -15.96 19.52
C GLU A 94 -18.69 -15.95 18.67
N THR A 95 -17.61 -16.47 19.26
CA THR A 95 -16.33 -16.64 18.58
C THR A 95 -16.22 -18.05 18.02
N TYR A 96 -15.81 -18.14 16.76
CA TYR A 96 -15.54 -19.38 16.05
C TYR A 96 -14.08 -19.44 15.62
N THR A 97 -13.64 -20.64 15.29
CA THR A 97 -12.27 -20.94 14.92
C THR A 97 -12.20 -21.69 13.61
N ILE A 98 -11.27 -21.27 12.74
CA ILE A 98 -10.83 -22.02 11.57
C ILE A 98 -9.52 -22.73 11.93
N LEU A 99 -9.55 -24.06 11.94
CA LEU A 99 -8.39 -24.91 12.18
C LEU A 99 -7.84 -25.34 10.82
N SER A 100 -6.81 -24.65 10.32
CA SER A 100 -6.19 -24.98 9.02
C SER A 100 -5.08 -26.02 9.19
N ARG A 101 -5.03 -27.01 8.31
CA ARG A 101 -4.01 -28.06 8.25
C ARG A 101 -3.48 -28.16 6.83
N ASP A 102 -2.16 -28.24 6.76
CA ASP A 102 -1.40 -28.32 5.53
C ASP A 102 -0.35 -29.42 5.67
N SER A 103 -0.24 -30.28 4.64
CA SER A 103 0.47 -31.55 4.77
C SER A 103 1.99 -31.42 4.56
N TYR A 104 2.42 -30.51 3.70
CA TYR A 104 3.84 -30.23 3.43
C TYR A 104 4.43 -29.15 4.35
N GLY A 105 3.57 -28.40 5.02
CA GLY A 105 3.87 -27.46 6.08
C GLY A 105 4.25 -26.06 5.63
N ASP A 106 3.96 -25.72 4.38
CA ASP A 106 4.16 -24.42 3.75
C ASP A 106 2.90 -23.54 3.72
N GLY A 107 1.74 -24.09 4.07
CA GLY A 107 0.50 -23.32 4.26
C GLY A 107 -0.37 -23.29 3.00
N GLY A 108 -0.52 -22.14 2.35
CA GLY A 108 -1.15 -22.07 1.02
C GLY A 108 -2.69 -22.01 0.99
N ALA A 109 -3.36 -22.02 2.16
CA ALA A 109 -4.80 -21.80 2.29
C ALA A 109 -5.11 -20.35 2.70
N GLY A 110 -5.84 -19.61 1.86
CA GLY A 110 -6.43 -18.33 2.21
C GLY A 110 -7.90 -18.48 2.57
N PHE A 111 -8.38 -17.73 3.57
CA PHE A 111 -9.77 -17.73 4.02
C PHE A 111 -10.31 -16.31 4.08
N THR A 112 -11.29 -16.00 3.23
CA THR A 112 -12.12 -14.80 3.34
C THR A 112 -13.44 -15.18 4.00
N VAL A 113 -13.65 -14.71 5.23
CA VAL A 113 -14.85 -14.98 6.02
C VAL A 113 -15.90 -13.92 5.74
N ASN A 114 -16.97 -14.33 5.07
CA ASN A 114 -18.10 -13.47 4.74
C ASN A 114 -19.22 -13.61 5.78
N ILE A 115 -19.54 -12.54 6.51
CA ILE A 115 -20.65 -12.48 7.48
C ILE A 115 -21.74 -11.59 6.92
N ALA A 116 -22.98 -12.11 6.81
CA ALA A 116 -24.08 -11.41 6.15
C ALA A 116 -23.76 -10.92 4.72
N SER A 117 -22.89 -11.64 4.01
CA SER A 117 -22.37 -11.33 2.65
C SER A 117 -21.25 -10.29 2.58
N PHE A 118 -20.71 -9.84 3.73
CA PHE A 118 -19.61 -8.89 3.81
C PHE A 118 -18.29 -9.59 4.18
N PRO A 119 -17.17 -9.31 3.49
CA PRO A 119 -15.88 -9.94 3.76
C PRO A 119 -15.26 -9.33 5.04
N MET A 120 -15.60 -9.90 6.20
CA MET A 120 -15.24 -9.33 7.50
C MET A 120 -13.82 -9.67 7.94
N PHE A 121 -13.30 -10.83 7.53
CA PHE A 121 -11.97 -11.30 7.92
C PHE A 121 -11.26 -11.93 6.73
N GLU A 122 -9.95 -11.73 6.66
CA GLU A 122 -9.07 -12.38 5.71
C GLU A 122 -7.90 -13.01 6.47
N PHE A 123 -7.70 -14.31 6.28
CA PHE A 123 -6.63 -15.08 6.91
C PHE A 123 -5.81 -15.80 5.84
N GLN A 124 -4.51 -15.92 6.08
CA GLN A 124 -3.60 -16.68 5.22
C GLN A 124 -2.83 -17.67 6.09
N ALA A 125 -2.94 -18.95 5.75
CA ALA A 125 -2.13 -20.00 6.37
C ALA A 125 -0.74 -20.02 5.73
N THR A 126 0.28 -20.05 6.59
CA THR A 126 1.71 -20.02 6.24
C THR A 126 2.49 -21.20 6.82
N SER A 127 1.80 -22.13 7.49
CA SER A 127 2.42 -23.28 8.15
C SER A 127 1.53 -24.53 8.11
N SER A 128 2.06 -25.65 8.59
CA SER A 128 1.34 -26.95 8.66
C SER A 128 0.08 -26.95 9.55
N SER A 129 -0.01 -26.03 10.50
CA SER A 129 -1.13 -25.99 11.46
C SER A 129 -1.33 -24.59 12.00
N GLU A 130 -2.41 -23.96 11.56
CA GLU A 130 -2.83 -22.65 12.03
C GLU A 130 -4.24 -22.66 12.60
N THR A 131 -4.53 -21.63 13.38
CA THR A 131 -5.78 -21.47 14.10
C THR A 131 -6.15 -19.99 14.04
N PHE A 132 -7.22 -19.70 13.32
CA PHE A 132 -7.74 -18.35 13.14
C PHE A 132 -9.03 -18.20 13.93
N PHE A 133 -9.24 -17.05 14.55
CA PHE A 133 -10.44 -16.76 15.34
C PHE A 133 -11.21 -15.62 14.68
N PHE A 134 -12.52 -15.75 14.64
CA PHE A 134 -13.39 -14.66 14.22
C PHE A 134 -14.67 -14.64 15.05
N GLU A 135 -15.19 -13.45 15.32
CA GLU A 135 -16.46 -13.26 16.02
C GLU A 135 -17.58 -12.99 15.02
N VAL A 136 -18.74 -13.61 15.24
CA VAL A 136 -19.89 -13.46 14.35
C VAL A 136 -20.66 -12.19 14.70
N ASN A 137 -20.21 -11.07 14.17
CA ASN A 137 -20.91 -9.79 14.26
C ASN A 137 -21.20 -9.24 12.87
N THR A 138 -22.43 -8.81 12.65
CA THR A 138 -22.76 -8.03 11.44
C THR A 138 -22.08 -6.68 11.52
N PRO A 139 -21.55 -6.16 10.41
CA PRO A 139 -20.98 -4.82 10.42
C PRO A 139 -22.04 -3.76 10.76
N PRO A 140 -21.63 -2.65 11.39
CA PRO A 140 -22.52 -1.52 11.65
C PRO A 140 -23.19 -1.02 10.37
N GLU A 141 -24.33 -0.34 10.50
CA GLU A 141 -25.04 0.19 9.32
C GLU A 141 -24.26 1.32 8.63
N VAL A 142 -23.71 2.23 9.44
CA VAL A 142 -22.91 3.39 9.01
C VAL A 142 -21.64 3.44 9.85
N ASP A 143 -20.49 3.29 9.20
CA ASP A 143 -19.16 3.34 9.82
C ASP A 143 -18.14 3.73 8.73
N GLY A 144 -17.70 4.99 8.78
CA GLY A 144 -16.67 5.55 7.91
C GLY A 144 -15.42 5.86 8.69
N GLU A 145 -14.42 5.00 8.57
CA GLU A 145 -13.10 5.22 9.14
C GLU A 145 -12.32 6.23 8.31
N LEU A 146 -11.70 7.21 8.96
CA LEU A 146 -10.63 7.97 8.32
C LEU A 146 -9.36 7.12 8.35
N HIS A 147 -9.03 6.53 7.21
CA HIS A 147 -8.02 5.49 7.08
C HIS A 147 -6.60 6.06 7.05
N GLU A 148 -6.37 7.07 6.20
CA GLU A 148 -5.04 7.65 6.01
C GLU A 148 -5.08 9.15 5.68
N ILE A 149 -4.03 9.88 6.05
CA ILE A 149 -3.78 11.27 5.64
C ILE A 149 -2.76 11.26 4.51
N HIS A 150 -3.18 11.65 3.30
CA HIS A 150 -2.32 11.71 2.11
C HIS A 150 -1.56 13.03 1.98
N THR A 151 -1.88 14.05 2.79
CA THR A 151 -1.08 15.28 2.84
C THR A 151 0.37 14.97 3.26
N PRO A 152 1.38 15.40 2.48
CA PRO A 152 2.78 15.13 2.80
C PRO A 152 3.21 15.64 4.17
N SER A 153 4.16 14.94 4.80
CA SER A 153 4.74 15.34 6.09
C SER A 153 5.54 16.64 6.00
N THR A 154 6.00 17.00 4.81
CA THR A 154 6.79 18.23 4.55
C THR A 154 6.19 18.92 3.34
N VAL A 155 5.87 20.21 3.48
CA VAL A 155 5.19 21.01 2.46
C VAL A 155 5.78 22.41 2.39
N TYR A 156 5.76 23.02 1.21
CA TYR A 156 6.18 24.41 1.07
C TYR A 156 5.09 25.38 1.55
N ILE A 157 5.50 26.49 2.17
CA ILE A 157 4.61 27.60 2.51
C ILE A 157 3.90 28.09 1.25
N GLY A 158 2.57 28.15 1.30
CA GLY A 158 1.73 28.43 0.14
C GLY A 158 0.32 27.88 0.31
N ALA A 159 -0.35 27.60 -0.80
CA ALA A 159 -1.62 26.88 -0.78
C ALA A 159 -1.35 25.38 -0.63
N ILE A 160 -1.60 24.84 0.55
CA ILE A 160 -1.38 23.42 0.85
C ILE A 160 -2.69 22.66 0.61
N ALA A 161 -2.63 21.66 -0.26
CA ALA A 161 -3.75 20.75 -0.49
C ALA A 161 -3.90 19.79 0.70
N ILE A 162 -5.13 19.66 1.19
CA ILE A 162 -5.48 18.74 2.27
C ILE A 162 -6.18 17.53 1.67
N SER A 163 -5.67 16.33 1.91
CA SER A 163 -6.20 15.09 1.33
C SER A 163 -6.06 13.91 2.29
N GLY A 164 -6.92 12.92 2.12
CA GLY A 164 -6.92 11.69 2.91
C GLY A 164 -7.73 10.59 2.24
N GLU A 165 -7.85 9.47 2.93
CA GLU A 165 -8.59 8.31 2.50
C GLU A 165 -9.63 7.91 3.56
N VAL A 166 -10.85 7.64 3.12
CA VAL A 166 -11.92 7.13 3.99
C VAL A 166 -12.23 5.70 3.59
N LYS A 167 -12.33 4.81 4.58
CA LYS A 167 -12.75 3.42 4.38
C LYS A 167 -14.14 3.21 4.95
N ASN A 168 -15.04 2.67 4.12
CA ASN A 168 -16.37 2.29 4.60
C ASN A 168 -16.30 0.94 5.29
N LEU A 169 -16.40 0.89 6.61
CA LEU A 169 -16.46 -0.34 7.41
C LEU A 169 -17.91 -0.77 7.71
N GLY A 170 -18.89 0.05 7.30
CA GLY A 170 -20.31 -0.21 7.45
C GLY A 170 -20.89 -1.06 6.32
N SER A 171 -22.13 -1.51 6.52
CA SER A 171 -22.92 -2.27 5.53
C SER A 171 -23.65 -1.41 4.52
N THR A 172 -23.71 -0.09 4.71
CA THR A 172 -24.37 0.85 3.80
C THR A 172 -23.36 1.59 2.94
N THR A 173 -23.63 1.69 1.62
CA THR A 173 -22.83 2.54 0.73
C THR A 173 -22.83 4.00 1.19
N ILE A 174 -21.65 4.61 1.33
CA ILE A 174 -21.51 6.04 1.62
C ILE A 174 -21.70 6.84 0.33
N GLN A 175 -22.72 7.71 0.34
CA GLN A 175 -23.15 8.59 -0.75
C GLN A 175 -22.83 10.07 -0.47
N SER A 176 -22.65 10.43 0.79
CA SER A 176 -22.20 11.76 1.20
C SER A 176 -21.53 11.70 2.58
N MET A 177 -20.62 12.63 2.84
CA MET A 177 -20.00 12.84 4.16
C MET A 177 -19.45 14.26 4.24
N ASN A 178 -19.31 14.79 5.45
CA ASN A 178 -18.53 15.99 5.69
C ASN A 178 -17.08 15.58 5.96
N VAL A 179 -16.14 16.16 5.20
CA VAL A 179 -14.71 16.08 5.49
C VAL A 179 -14.27 17.36 6.18
N ASN A 180 -13.52 17.21 7.26
CA ASN A 180 -13.14 18.29 8.14
C ASN A 180 -11.64 18.23 8.41
N TYR A 181 -11.04 19.39 8.70
CA TYR A 181 -9.65 19.44 9.12
C TYR A 181 -9.38 20.56 10.12
N SER A 182 -8.35 20.35 10.94
CA SER A 182 -7.83 21.31 11.90
C SER A 182 -6.31 21.40 11.83
N ILE A 183 -5.80 22.55 12.27
CA ILE A 183 -4.37 22.81 12.44
C ILE A 183 -4.14 23.21 13.90
N ASP A 184 -3.28 22.49 14.62
CA ASP A 184 -2.99 22.70 16.04
C ASP A 184 -4.26 22.75 16.92
N GLY A 185 -5.23 21.88 16.59
CA GLY A 185 -6.53 21.80 17.24
C GLY A 185 -7.55 22.88 16.84
N GLU A 186 -7.19 23.86 16.00
CA GLU A 186 -8.13 24.85 15.47
C GLU A 186 -8.79 24.34 14.18
N THR A 187 -10.12 24.19 14.18
CA THR A 187 -10.86 23.78 12.97
C THR A 187 -10.74 24.83 11.87
N MET A 188 -10.19 24.41 10.73
CA MET A 188 -9.89 25.29 9.59
C MET A 188 -10.91 25.15 8.46
N GLY A 189 -11.46 23.96 8.27
CA GLY A 189 -12.43 23.70 7.20
C GLY A 189 -13.36 22.54 7.49
N SER A 190 -14.58 22.66 6.96
CA SER A 190 -15.60 21.62 6.94
C SER A 190 -16.36 21.74 5.63
N THR A 191 -16.34 20.68 4.82
CA THR A 191 -17.02 20.66 3.53
C THR A 191 -17.76 19.35 3.32
N THR A 192 -18.99 19.43 2.80
CA THR A 192 -19.74 18.25 2.38
C THR A 192 -19.25 17.76 1.03
N LEU A 193 -18.87 16.49 0.96
CA LEU A 193 -18.72 15.73 -0.27
C LEU A 193 -20.03 14.99 -0.54
N SER A 194 -20.53 15.08 -1.78
CA SER A 194 -21.82 14.50 -2.18
C SER A 194 -21.69 13.75 -3.51
N GLY A 195 -22.59 12.80 -3.76
CA GLY A 195 -22.55 11.98 -4.98
C GLY A 195 -21.45 10.93 -4.95
N LEU A 196 -21.05 10.53 -3.74
CA LEU A 196 -20.11 9.44 -3.50
C LEU A 196 -20.76 8.09 -3.79
N ASN A 197 -19.94 7.06 -3.96
CA ASN A 197 -20.38 5.67 -4.10
C ASN A 197 -19.34 4.74 -3.46
N ILE A 198 -19.05 4.96 -2.18
CA ILE A 198 -18.08 4.15 -1.43
C ILE A 198 -18.81 2.91 -0.93
N ALA A 199 -18.64 1.79 -1.64
CA ALA A 199 -19.27 0.53 -1.27
C ALA A 199 -18.76 0.03 0.10
N PRO A 200 -19.53 -0.80 0.82
CA PRO A 200 -19.05 -1.49 2.00
C PRO A 200 -17.68 -2.13 1.79
N PHE A 201 -16.78 -1.98 2.77
CA PHE A 201 -15.42 -2.51 2.80
C PHE A 201 -14.49 -2.01 1.69
N THR A 202 -14.81 -0.86 1.09
CA THR A 202 -13.95 -0.20 0.10
C THR A 202 -13.48 1.15 0.61
N SER A 203 -12.34 1.61 0.07
CA SER A 203 -11.76 2.90 0.38
C SER A 203 -12.05 3.95 -0.70
N HIS A 204 -11.97 5.21 -0.33
CA HIS A 204 -12.10 6.36 -1.22
C HIS A 204 -11.13 7.47 -0.81
N GLU A 205 -10.18 7.75 -1.70
CA GLU A 205 -9.33 8.92 -1.60
C GLU A 205 -10.10 10.19 -1.93
N TYR A 206 -9.86 11.25 -1.16
CA TYR A 206 -10.45 12.57 -1.39
C TYR A 206 -9.44 13.69 -1.22
N SER A 207 -9.69 14.79 -1.95
CA SER A 207 -9.06 16.09 -1.71
C SER A 207 -10.09 17.04 -1.11
N HIS A 208 -9.75 17.66 0.01
CA HIS A 208 -10.57 18.69 0.62
C HIS A 208 -10.67 19.91 -0.32
N PRO A 209 -11.87 20.44 -0.61
CA PRO A 209 -12.04 21.52 -1.59
C PRO A 209 -11.37 22.85 -1.24
N ALA A 210 -11.13 23.09 0.06
CA ALA A 210 -10.39 24.26 0.53
C ALA A 210 -8.95 23.88 0.89
N ASN A 211 -8.00 24.60 0.29
CA ASN A 211 -6.59 24.55 0.67
C ASN A 211 -6.37 25.25 2.02
N TRP A 212 -5.34 24.81 2.74
CA TRP A 212 -4.81 25.51 3.90
C TRP A 212 -3.74 26.52 3.48
N TYR A 213 -3.70 27.67 4.16
CA TYR A 213 -2.73 28.74 3.93
C TYR A 213 -2.03 29.08 5.25
N PRO A 214 -0.90 28.43 5.58
CA PRO A 214 -0.11 28.73 6.78
C PRO A 214 0.36 30.18 6.79
N SER A 215 0.37 30.78 7.99
CA SER A 215 0.84 32.16 8.20
C SER A 215 2.36 32.26 8.37
N SER A 216 3.03 31.14 8.66
CA SER A 216 4.47 31.05 8.87
C SER A 216 4.99 29.66 8.50
N VAL A 217 6.31 29.54 8.39
CA VAL A 217 7.00 28.23 8.38
C VAL A 217 7.05 27.67 9.80
N GLY A 218 7.17 26.36 9.94
CA GLY A 218 7.21 25.66 11.23
C GLY A 218 6.51 24.31 11.19
N ASP A 219 6.51 23.63 12.33
CA ASP A 219 5.79 22.36 12.50
C ASP A 219 4.38 22.61 13.02
N TYR A 220 3.43 21.83 12.50
CA TYR A 220 2.00 21.92 12.78
C TYR A 220 1.41 20.52 12.97
N GLU A 221 0.38 20.40 13.79
CA GLU A 221 -0.45 19.19 13.86
C GLU A 221 -1.64 19.32 12.89
N LEU A 222 -1.68 18.47 11.86
CA LEU A 222 -2.84 18.32 10.99
C LEU A 222 -3.71 17.17 11.51
N ALA A 223 -4.98 17.44 11.79
CA ALA A 223 -5.97 16.39 12.02
C ALA A 223 -7.08 16.48 10.97
N LEU A 224 -7.48 15.33 10.45
CA LEU A 224 -8.65 15.18 9.57
C LEU A 224 -9.71 14.38 10.31
N TRP A 225 -10.99 14.60 10.00
CA TRP A 225 -12.06 13.71 10.45
C TRP A 225 -13.29 13.78 9.55
N VAL A 226 -14.07 12.70 9.56
CA VAL A 226 -15.36 12.62 8.85
C VAL A 226 -16.54 12.82 9.81
N THR A 227 -17.63 13.38 9.30
CA THR A 227 -18.92 13.48 10.03
C THR A 227 -20.09 13.42 9.04
N ASN A 228 -21.33 13.34 9.54
CA ASN A 228 -22.54 13.51 8.73
C ASN A 228 -22.63 12.54 7.53
N ILE A 229 -22.19 11.29 7.73
CA ILE A 229 -22.19 10.26 6.69
C ILE A 229 -23.63 9.92 6.32
N ASN A 230 -23.99 10.03 5.04
CA ASN A 230 -25.35 9.81 4.53
C ASN A 230 -26.42 10.62 5.27
N GLU A 231 -26.12 11.85 5.68
CA GLU A 231 -27.01 12.71 6.48
C GLU A 231 -27.34 12.12 7.87
N SER A 232 -26.63 11.08 8.29
CA SER A 232 -26.70 10.52 9.64
C SER A 232 -25.81 11.33 10.57
N TRP A 233 -26.37 11.71 11.73
CA TRP A 233 -25.62 12.36 12.80
C TRP A 233 -24.70 11.42 13.57
N PHE A 234 -24.86 10.10 13.38
CA PHE A 234 -24.11 9.08 14.10
C PHE A 234 -23.38 8.18 13.12
N ASP A 235 -22.06 8.21 13.21
CA ASP A 235 -21.22 7.05 12.92
C ASP A 235 -21.36 6.05 14.06
N SER A 236 -21.41 4.75 13.74
CA SER A 236 -21.57 3.69 14.74
C SER A 236 -20.29 3.44 15.56
N VAL A 237 -19.11 3.82 15.04
CA VAL A 237 -17.81 3.59 15.65
C VAL A 237 -17.00 4.90 15.68
N PRO A 238 -17.46 5.95 16.40
CA PRO A 238 -16.89 7.30 16.32
C PRO A 238 -15.41 7.44 16.75
N SER A 239 -14.80 6.37 17.28
CA SER A 239 -13.39 6.34 17.63
C SER A 239 -12.44 6.25 16.42
N ASN A 240 -12.92 5.86 15.23
CA ASN A 240 -12.12 5.70 14.02
C ASN A 240 -12.36 6.83 12.98
N ASP A 241 -13.25 7.78 13.25
CA ASP A 241 -13.59 8.88 12.35
C ASP A 241 -12.44 9.90 12.14
N MET A 242 -11.38 9.86 12.96
CA MET A 242 -10.35 10.89 13.05
C MET A 242 -8.93 10.31 13.03
N ALA A 243 -8.03 10.97 12.31
CA ALA A 243 -6.60 10.72 12.31
C ALA A 243 -5.84 12.05 12.36
N SER A 244 -4.61 12.02 12.87
CA SER A 244 -3.75 13.19 13.00
C SER A 244 -2.29 12.87 12.71
N LYS A 245 -1.56 13.86 12.18
CA LYS A 245 -0.15 13.75 11.81
C LYS A 245 0.55 15.10 11.93
N ALA A 246 1.84 15.08 12.29
CA ALA A 246 2.68 16.28 12.24
C ALA A 246 3.10 16.59 10.80
N ILE A 247 3.02 17.85 10.40
CA ILE A 247 3.49 18.36 9.12
C ILE A 247 4.45 19.53 9.33
N SER A 248 5.51 19.60 8.52
CA SER A 248 6.50 20.67 8.54
C SER A 248 6.32 21.58 7.32
N VAL A 249 6.00 22.85 7.58
CA VAL A 249 5.90 23.89 6.56
C VAL A 249 7.24 24.57 6.40
N ILE A 250 7.86 24.41 5.24
CA ILE A 250 9.18 24.98 4.91
C ILE A 250 9.08 26.14 3.92
N GLN A 251 10.12 26.96 3.86
CA GLN A 251 10.17 28.09 2.93
C GLN A 251 10.14 27.58 1.48
N SER A 252 9.31 28.20 0.64
CA SER A 252 9.33 27.93 -0.81
C SER A 252 10.71 28.27 -1.37
N ILE A 253 11.24 27.39 -2.20
CA ILE A 253 12.50 27.64 -2.90
C ILE A 253 12.21 28.71 -3.96
N PRO A 254 12.84 29.91 -3.89
CA PRO A 254 12.60 30.94 -4.88
C PRO A 254 13.13 30.49 -6.25
N ASP A 255 12.34 30.66 -7.32
CA ASP A 255 12.87 30.53 -8.68
C ASP A 255 13.80 31.71 -8.98
N ILE A 256 15.09 31.47 -8.78
CA ILE A 256 16.14 32.43 -9.08
C ILE A 256 16.66 32.29 -10.52
N THR A 257 16.10 31.40 -11.36
CA THR A 257 16.55 31.22 -12.75
C THR A 257 16.64 32.54 -13.53
N PRO A 258 15.66 33.47 -13.44
CA PRO A 258 15.74 34.75 -14.14
C PRO A 258 16.92 35.63 -13.70
N SER A 259 17.40 35.47 -12.47
CA SER A 259 18.48 36.30 -11.92
C SER A 259 19.83 36.02 -12.59
N TYR A 260 20.07 34.78 -13.05
CA TYR A 260 21.29 34.39 -13.77
C TYR A 260 21.46 35.12 -15.10
N TYR A 261 20.36 35.52 -15.74
CA TYR A 261 20.38 36.21 -17.04
C TYR A 261 20.13 37.72 -16.93
N SER A 262 19.99 38.25 -15.72
CA SER A 262 19.74 39.67 -15.49
C SER A 262 20.98 40.52 -15.76
N ASN A 263 20.83 41.60 -16.54
CA ASN A 263 21.91 42.55 -16.79
C ASN A 263 22.31 43.24 -15.46
N GLY A 264 23.57 43.06 -15.05
CA GLY A 264 24.08 43.62 -13.79
C GLY A 264 23.96 42.69 -12.58
N ASN A 265 23.81 41.37 -12.78
CA ASN A 265 23.97 40.42 -11.69
C ASN A 265 25.34 40.62 -11.00
N THR A 266 25.38 40.38 -9.69
CA THR A 266 26.57 40.55 -8.85
C THR A 266 26.97 39.24 -8.19
N PHE A 267 26.57 38.11 -8.79
CA PHE A 267 26.84 36.80 -8.25
C PHE A 267 28.35 36.53 -8.20
N SER A 268 28.79 36.11 -7.01
CA SER A 268 30.06 35.44 -6.84
C SER A 268 29.82 33.95 -7.01
N TYR A 269 30.70 33.28 -7.73
CA TYR A 269 30.65 31.84 -7.89
C TYR A 269 31.77 31.25 -7.05
N ASP A 270 31.39 30.41 -6.09
CA ASP A 270 32.33 29.64 -5.29
C ASP A 270 32.43 28.23 -5.88
N VAL A 271 33.66 27.74 -5.99
CA VAL A 271 33.90 26.36 -6.44
C VAL A 271 33.65 25.44 -5.25
N ILE A 272 32.57 24.67 -5.30
CA ILE A 272 32.20 23.71 -4.26
C ILE A 272 33.09 22.47 -4.37
N VAL A 273 33.09 21.80 -5.52
CA VAL A 273 33.92 20.63 -5.82
C VAL A 273 34.45 20.68 -7.26
N ASN A 274 35.58 20.01 -7.49
CA ASN A 274 36.21 19.88 -8.80
C ASN A 274 36.88 18.50 -8.96
N SER A 275 37.77 18.35 -9.95
CA SER A 275 38.45 17.08 -10.19
C SER A 275 39.40 16.64 -9.06
N SER A 276 39.83 17.54 -8.17
CA SER A 276 40.53 17.16 -6.92
C SER A 276 39.67 16.29 -6.02
N ASP A 277 38.35 16.47 -6.09
CA ASP A 277 37.33 15.84 -5.25
C ASP A 277 36.63 14.72 -6.02
N GLN A 278 37.34 14.15 -7.01
CA GLN A 278 36.89 13.03 -7.83
C GLN A 278 35.66 13.30 -8.70
N VAL A 279 35.30 14.56 -8.93
CA VAL A 279 34.28 14.95 -9.92
C VAL A 279 34.88 14.88 -11.33
N MET A 280 34.55 13.82 -12.06
CA MET A 280 35.18 13.44 -13.32
C MET A 280 34.13 13.16 -14.38
N LYS A 281 34.00 14.08 -15.36
CA LYS A 281 32.93 14.07 -16.36
C LYS A 281 31.54 13.97 -15.69
N PRO A 282 31.17 14.95 -14.85
CA PRO A 282 29.86 14.97 -14.22
C PRO A 282 28.77 15.06 -15.29
N MET A 283 27.70 14.28 -15.11
CA MET A 283 26.56 14.24 -16.03
C MET A 283 25.35 14.96 -15.46
N ASP A 284 25.14 14.84 -14.15
CA ASP A 284 23.99 15.41 -13.47
C ASP A 284 24.29 15.63 -11.98
N ILE A 285 23.43 16.41 -11.33
CA ILE A 285 23.47 16.67 -9.89
C ILE A 285 22.06 16.63 -9.31
N ASP A 286 21.95 16.26 -8.03
CA ASP A 286 20.73 16.45 -7.27
C ASP A 286 21.04 16.68 -5.79
N PHE A 287 20.07 17.16 -5.03
CA PHE A 287 20.20 17.45 -3.61
C PHE A 287 19.35 16.50 -2.78
N GLN A 288 19.96 15.91 -1.75
CA GLN A 288 19.17 15.24 -0.72
C GLN A 288 18.46 16.30 0.14
N LEU A 289 17.34 15.94 0.76
CA LEU A 289 16.54 16.84 1.61
C LEU A 289 17.32 17.46 2.78
N ASN A 290 18.41 16.81 3.23
CA ASN A 290 19.30 17.34 4.26
C ASN A 290 20.27 18.42 3.75
N GLY A 291 20.28 18.71 2.44
CA GLY A 291 21.15 19.69 1.79
C GLY A 291 22.45 19.12 1.23
N ASP A 292 22.70 17.82 1.33
CA ASP A 292 23.86 17.19 0.71
C ASP A 292 23.74 17.23 -0.82
N LEU A 293 24.81 17.65 -1.49
CA LEU A 293 24.90 17.66 -2.95
C LEU A 293 25.41 16.32 -3.44
N TRP A 294 24.72 15.70 -4.38
CA TRP A 294 25.16 14.50 -5.07
C TRP A 294 25.52 14.82 -6.50
N VAL A 295 26.68 14.34 -6.94
CA VAL A 295 27.15 14.47 -8.32
C VAL A 295 27.34 13.09 -8.91
N ILE A 296 26.76 12.83 -10.08
CA ILE A 296 26.98 11.58 -10.81
C ILE A 296 28.01 11.76 -11.92
N ASN A 297 29.05 10.92 -11.89
CA ASN A 297 30.12 10.87 -12.88
C ASN A 297 29.81 9.80 -13.93
N LEU A 298 30.09 10.11 -15.21
CA LEU A 298 29.83 9.22 -16.34
C LEU A 298 30.62 7.89 -16.27
N GLY A 299 31.89 7.97 -15.87
CA GLY A 299 32.81 6.83 -15.94
C GLY A 299 33.10 6.33 -17.37
N THR A 300 33.16 5.01 -17.54
CA THR A 300 33.42 4.33 -18.82
C THR A 300 32.54 3.08 -18.94
N GLU A 301 32.43 2.51 -20.14
CA GLU A 301 31.71 1.25 -20.39
C GLU A 301 32.18 0.12 -19.47
N ASN A 302 33.50 -0.01 -19.26
CA ASN A 302 34.07 -1.07 -18.42
C ASN A 302 33.94 -0.82 -16.92
N SER A 303 33.94 0.44 -16.48
CA SER A 303 33.92 0.78 -15.05
C SER A 303 32.52 1.08 -14.53
N GLY A 304 31.62 1.51 -15.40
CA GLY A 304 30.41 2.23 -15.01
C GLY A 304 30.70 3.59 -14.42
N GLY A 305 29.63 4.26 -14.01
CA GLY A 305 29.63 5.54 -13.32
C GLY A 305 30.07 5.45 -11.86
N SER A 306 30.07 6.60 -11.20
CA SER A 306 30.35 6.74 -9.76
C SER A 306 29.63 7.97 -9.24
N THR A 307 29.53 8.12 -7.93
CA THR A 307 28.97 9.32 -7.32
C THR A 307 30.00 10.02 -6.43
N VAL A 308 29.82 11.32 -6.27
CA VAL A 308 30.47 12.13 -5.23
C VAL A 308 29.36 12.78 -4.40
N ARG A 309 29.25 12.37 -3.14
CA ARG A 309 28.40 13.03 -2.15
C ARG A 309 29.20 14.13 -1.47
N VAL A 310 28.67 15.35 -1.46
CA VAL A 310 29.26 16.51 -0.81
C VAL A 310 28.38 16.94 0.37
N GLY A 311 28.87 16.71 1.57
CA GLY A 311 28.25 17.14 2.81
C GLY A 311 28.57 18.59 3.13
N ASN A 312 27.58 19.34 3.63
CA ASN A 312 27.69 20.78 3.96
C ASN A 312 28.37 21.63 2.86
N PRO A 313 27.88 21.56 1.60
CA PRO A 313 28.53 22.20 0.46
C PRO A 313 28.71 23.71 0.66
N GLY A 314 29.92 24.21 0.40
CA GLY A 314 30.27 25.64 0.49
C GLY A 314 30.56 26.16 1.90
N THR A 315 30.52 25.29 2.92
CA THR A 315 30.84 25.67 4.31
C THR A 315 32.27 25.33 4.70
N GLU A 316 32.74 25.83 5.84
CA GLU A 316 34.05 25.46 6.41
C GLU A 316 34.15 23.97 6.80
N ASN A 317 33.02 23.27 6.97
CA ASN A 317 32.94 21.85 7.33
C ASN A 317 32.51 20.97 6.16
N GLN A 318 32.78 21.40 4.92
CA GLN A 318 32.49 20.60 3.73
C GLN A 318 33.27 19.28 3.76
N THR A 319 32.61 18.19 3.36
CA THR A 319 33.22 16.87 3.17
C THR A 319 32.79 16.30 1.83
N ASP A 320 33.65 15.54 1.18
CA ASP A 320 33.32 14.78 -0.03
C ASP A 320 33.55 13.27 0.18
N LEU A 321 32.66 12.47 -0.40
CA LEU A 321 32.72 11.01 -0.38
C LEU A 321 32.46 10.50 -1.80
N TRP A 322 33.52 9.95 -2.41
CA TRP A 322 33.42 9.25 -3.69
C TRP A 322 33.09 7.78 -3.48
N GLN A 323 32.12 7.26 -4.24
CA GLN A 323 31.72 5.85 -4.20
C GLN A 323 31.45 5.32 -5.61
N GLN A 324 31.90 4.08 -5.86
CA GLN A 324 31.63 3.34 -7.09
C GLN A 324 31.33 1.89 -6.74
N ASP A 325 30.16 1.43 -7.18
CA ASP A 325 29.75 0.06 -6.99
C ASP A 325 30.58 -0.93 -7.82
N ALA A 326 30.82 -2.14 -7.29
CA ALA A 326 31.62 -3.17 -7.96
C ALA A 326 30.99 -3.64 -9.29
N SER A 327 29.67 -3.53 -9.41
CA SER A 327 28.91 -3.89 -10.61
C SER A 327 28.38 -2.66 -11.34
N ALA A 328 28.98 -1.48 -11.11
CA ALA A 328 28.61 -0.24 -11.78
C ALA A 328 28.68 -0.32 -13.30
N GLY A 329 29.57 -1.14 -13.89
CA GLY A 329 29.64 -1.35 -15.34
C GLY A 329 28.33 -1.82 -15.97
N HIS A 330 27.46 -2.44 -15.16
CA HIS A 330 26.12 -2.85 -15.56
C HIS A 330 25.04 -1.93 -14.98
N PHE A 331 24.94 -1.84 -13.65
CA PHE A 331 23.83 -1.16 -12.96
C PHE A 331 23.94 0.36 -12.96
N MET A 332 25.13 0.91 -13.20
CA MET A 332 25.36 2.34 -13.38
C MET A 332 26.14 2.60 -14.68
N SER A 333 25.76 1.92 -15.76
CA SER A 333 26.45 2.00 -17.04
C SER A 333 26.22 3.34 -17.73
N LEU A 334 27.29 4.14 -17.89
CA LEU A 334 27.29 5.46 -18.54
C LEU A 334 26.04 6.28 -18.16
N PRO A 335 25.86 6.61 -16.87
CA PRO A 335 24.63 7.22 -16.39
C PRO A 335 24.45 8.63 -16.97
N SER A 336 23.20 9.00 -17.25
CA SER A 336 22.83 10.32 -17.76
C SER A 336 22.17 11.21 -16.72
N GLY A 337 21.71 10.65 -15.61
CA GLY A 337 20.97 11.40 -14.59
C GLY A 337 20.95 10.71 -13.23
N ILE A 338 20.68 11.51 -12.21
CA ILE A 338 20.47 11.10 -10.81
C ILE A 338 19.25 11.82 -10.25
N ALA A 339 18.43 11.12 -9.47
CA ALA A 339 17.33 11.72 -8.73
C ALA A 339 17.31 11.18 -7.30
N MET A 340 17.27 12.08 -6.31
CA MET A 340 17.12 11.74 -4.91
C MET A 340 15.65 11.45 -4.61
N GLY A 341 15.38 10.31 -3.98
CA GLY A 341 14.05 9.96 -3.50
C GLY A 341 13.80 10.46 -2.08
N ASN A 342 12.57 10.23 -1.60
CA ASN A 342 12.27 10.35 -0.18
C ASN A 342 13.01 9.26 0.63
N GLU A 343 13.42 9.59 1.85
CA GLU A 343 13.74 8.65 2.94
C GLU A 343 14.68 7.48 2.55
N ASP A 344 15.93 7.84 2.21
CA ASP A 344 17.12 6.97 2.14
C ASP A 344 17.44 6.26 0.81
N SER A 345 16.93 6.78 -0.31
CA SER A 345 17.25 6.24 -1.64
C SER A 345 17.57 7.30 -2.69
N PHE A 346 18.21 6.86 -3.77
CA PHE A 346 18.35 7.62 -5.02
C PHE A 346 18.27 6.68 -6.21
N ALA A 347 17.93 7.23 -7.37
CA ALA A 347 17.83 6.49 -8.61
C ALA A 347 18.77 7.07 -9.67
N THR A 348 19.26 6.22 -10.57
CA THR A 348 20.12 6.61 -11.69
C THR A 348 19.60 6.03 -12.98
N CYS A 349 19.74 6.75 -14.09
CA CYS A 349 19.32 6.29 -15.41
C CYS A 349 20.54 6.07 -16.34
N PRO A 350 20.72 4.87 -16.92
CA PRO A 350 21.80 4.61 -17.89
C PRO A 350 21.46 5.13 -19.28
N SER A 351 22.47 5.63 -20.00
CA SER A 351 22.31 6.14 -21.38
C SER A 351 22.71 5.14 -22.47
N VAL A 352 22.69 3.85 -22.16
CA VAL A 352 23.09 2.76 -23.06
C VAL A 352 21.90 1.93 -23.55
N TYR A 353 22.09 1.23 -24.67
CA TYR A 353 21.08 0.30 -25.18
C TYR A 353 21.09 -1.04 -24.43
N ASP A 354 22.29 -1.52 -24.10
CA ASP A 354 22.53 -2.77 -23.39
C ASP A 354 23.72 -2.52 -22.47
N ALA A 355 23.58 -2.87 -21.18
CA ALA A 355 24.64 -2.71 -20.19
C ALA A 355 25.47 -3.98 -19.98
N ASN A 356 25.18 -5.07 -20.71
CA ASN A 356 26.09 -6.20 -20.84
C ASN A 356 27.18 -5.95 -21.88
N HIS A 357 26.97 -4.99 -22.78
CA HIS A 357 27.89 -4.59 -23.84
C HIS A 357 28.27 -5.75 -24.78
N ASP A 358 27.32 -6.66 -25.03
CA ASP A 358 27.56 -7.89 -25.81
C ASP A 358 26.90 -7.86 -27.20
N GLY A 359 26.14 -6.79 -27.50
CA GLY A 359 25.42 -6.62 -28.76
C GLY A 359 24.11 -7.41 -28.84
N GLY A 360 23.59 -7.86 -27.70
CA GLY A 360 22.32 -8.55 -27.56
C GLY A 360 21.09 -7.64 -27.54
N GLU A 361 20.03 -8.17 -26.94
CA GLU A 361 18.76 -7.46 -26.69
C GLU A 361 18.93 -6.37 -25.62
N PRO A 362 18.03 -5.37 -25.56
CA PRO A 362 18.18 -4.25 -24.64
C PRO A 362 18.07 -4.70 -23.18
N PHE A 363 19.19 -4.73 -22.47
CA PHE A 363 19.26 -5.20 -21.10
C PHE A 363 19.88 -4.15 -20.18
N THR A 364 19.09 -3.13 -19.90
CA THR A 364 19.44 -2.01 -19.02
C THR A 364 18.20 -1.16 -18.69
N GLY A 365 18.37 -0.18 -17.80
CA GLY A 365 17.36 0.79 -17.40
C GLY A 365 17.61 1.36 -16.01
N PRO A 366 16.68 2.17 -15.49
CA PRO A 366 16.86 2.86 -14.21
C PRO A 366 17.16 1.89 -13.06
N SER A 367 18.10 2.27 -12.21
CA SER A 367 18.49 1.50 -11.04
C SER A 367 18.26 2.32 -9.77
N LEU A 368 17.71 1.67 -8.75
CA LEU A 368 17.46 2.21 -7.42
C LEU A 368 18.59 1.82 -6.47
N TRP A 369 19.00 2.75 -5.63
CA TRP A 369 20.13 2.61 -4.70
C TRP A 369 19.75 3.14 -3.33
N SER A 370 20.36 2.60 -2.27
CA SER A 370 20.35 3.25 -0.96
C SER A 370 21.31 4.44 -0.99
N ASN A 371 21.01 5.51 -0.24
CA ASN A 371 21.96 6.61 -0.02
C ASN A 371 22.83 6.42 1.25
N ASP A 372 22.67 5.30 1.98
CA ASP A 372 23.49 4.93 3.13
C ASP A 372 24.88 4.50 2.66
N PRO A 373 25.96 5.19 3.05
CA PRO A 373 27.31 4.83 2.63
C PRO A 373 27.76 3.43 3.11
N ASP A 374 27.15 2.89 4.16
CA ASP A 374 27.43 1.54 4.67
C ASP A 374 26.67 0.44 3.91
N VAL A 375 25.80 0.83 2.97
CA VAL A 375 25.09 -0.07 2.06
C VAL A 375 25.55 0.15 0.61
N TYR A 376 25.53 1.39 0.16
CA TYR A 376 25.87 1.76 -1.21
C TYR A 376 27.35 1.54 -1.53
N ALA A 377 27.62 0.97 -2.71
CA ALA A 377 28.94 0.59 -3.19
C ALA A 377 29.69 -0.36 -2.24
N GLN A 378 28.98 -1.06 -1.35
CA GLN A 378 29.55 -2.08 -0.47
C GLN A 378 29.39 -3.50 -1.07
N PRO A 379 30.23 -4.47 -0.66
CA PRO A 379 30.16 -5.84 -1.18
C PRO A 379 28.79 -6.52 -0.96
N SER A 380 28.18 -7.05 -2.02
CA SER A 380 26.78 -7.53 -2.02
C SER A 380 26.55 -8.91 -2.66
N GLY A 381 27.52 -9.82 -2.59
CA GLY A 381 27.34 -11.18 -3.11
C GLY A 381 27.37 -11.32 -4.65
N GLY A 382 27.71 -10.25 -5.38
CA GLY A 382 28.10 -10.29 -6.80
C GLY A 382 27.33 -9.36 -7.72
N ASN A 383 26.12 -8.92 -7.34
CA ASN A 383 25.26 -8.10 -8.19
C ASN A 383 25.35 -6.59 -7.90
N GLY A 384 26.35 -6.15 -7.14
CA GLY A 384 26.41 -4.74 -6.73
C GLY A 384 25.37 -4.39 -5.68
N SER A 385 25.49 -3.21 -5.08
CA SER A 385 24.67 -2.78 -3.93
C SER A 385 23.33 -2.15 -4.32
N HIS A 386 22.92 -2.24 -5.59
CA HIS A 386 21.64 -1.69 -6.03
C HIS A 386 20.49 -2.43 -5.33
N LEU A 387 19.39 -1.72 -5.08
CA LEU A 387 18.19 -2.26 -4.46
C LEU A 387 17.29 -2.92 -5.49
N ASP A 388 17.16 -2.30 -6.66
CA ASP A 388 16.37 -2.80 -7.78
C ASP A 388 16.79 -2.16 -9.11
N MET A 389 16.45 -2.80 -10.24
CA MET A 389 16.67 -2.28 -11.58
C MET A 389 15.53 -2.72 -12.52
N LEU A 390 14.95 -1.73 -13.20
CA LEU A 390 14.00 -1.99 -14.29
C LEU A 390 14.75 -2.24 -15.59
N HIS A 391 14.81 -3.50 -16.00
CA HIS A 391 15.38 -3.88 -17.29
C HIS A 391 14.43 -3.54 -18.45
N GLU A 392 14.95 -3.62 -19.68
CA GLU A 392 14.22 -3.32 -20.92
C GLU A 392 13.73 -1.86 -21.04
N SER A 393 14.39 -0.95 -20.32
CA SER A 393 14.20 0.50 -20.44
C SER A 393 15.48 1.18 -20.96
N PRO A 394 15.96 0.82 -22.16
CA PRO A 394 17.23 1.28 -22.69
C PRO A 394 17.22 2.77 -23.04
N LEU A 395 18.42 3.35 -23.12
CA LEU A 395 18.64 4.73 -23.58
C LEU A 395 17.86 5.77 -22.76
N SER A 396 17.69 5.53 -21.46
CA SER A 396 17.09 6.50 -20.55
C SER A 396 17.96 7.77 -20.44
N LEU A 397 17.33 8.93 -20.62
CA LEU A 397 18.00 10.24 -20.63
C LEU A 397 17.33 11.15 -19.60
N GLY A 398 17.97 11.27 -18.44
CA GLY A 398 17.44 12.01 -17.30
C GLY A 398 16.46 11.19 -16.46
N ILE A 399 16.34 11.56 -15.20
CA ILE A 399 15.44 10.97 -14.22
C ILE A 399 15.01 12.08 -13.26
N ALA A 400 13.77 12.01 -12.78
CA ALA A 400 13.24 12.93 -11.79
C ALA A 400 12.37 12.14 -10.80
N PHE A 401 12.30 12.64 -9.57
CA PHE A 401 11.44 12.14 -8.51
C PHE A 401 10.36 13.21 -8.24
N GLU A 402 9.09 12.80 -8.17
CA GLU A 402 7.93 13.69 -7.95
C GLU A 402 7.16 13.33 -6.69
#